data_AF-X0YMV7-F1
#
_entry.id   AF-X0YMV7-F1
#
_cell.length_a   1.000
_cell.length_b   1.000
_cell.length_c   1.000
_cell.angle_alpha   90.00
_cell.angle_beta   90.00
_cell.angle_gamma   90.00
#
_symmetry.space_group_name_H-M   'P 1'
#
loop_
_entity.id
_entity.type
_entity.pdbx_description
1 polymer ?
#
loop_
_entity_poly.entity_id
_entity_poly.type
_entity_poly.pdbx_seq_one_letter_code
_entity_poly.pdbx_strand_id
1 'polypeptide(L)'
;DYFLGGQMELKVDCAERAVRKIAESFELSTLEAALGIIRLANANMQAALERVSIERGYDPREFALVASGGAGALHGATLARDLHMRKVIVPRAPGQFSAWGMLMTNLRHDFIRTRLMSCNVSTLAEIAAAFSELEEEARGTFRRESFPLERVWVERFLDLRYKGQEHTVRTPVHEDVLKNRNQFDHLIEKFHELHEQAYSFRQDDPVEIVNFHVVGWGKVDKPAFKPLKEEGRSLDQAF
;
A
#
# COMPACT_ATOMS: atom_id res chain seq x y z
N ASP A 1 17.84 5.49 -29.00
CA ASP A 1 19.15 4.80 -29.08
C ASP A 1 19.60 4.09 -27.81
N TYR A 2 19.09 4.42 -26.60
CA TYR A 2 19.56 3.81 -25.35
C TYR A 2 18.50 2.97 -24.60
N PHE A 3 17.46 2.49 -25.30
CA PHE A 3 16.44 1.64 -24.67
C PHE A 3 17.04 0.29 -24.27
N LEU A 4 16.68 -0.20 -23.09
CA LEU A 4 17.28 -1.40 -22.48
C LEU A 4 18.82 -1.36 -22.46
N GLY A 5 19.40 -0.20 -22.13
CA GLY A 5 20.86 -0.02 -22.13
C GLY A 5 21.49 -0.06 -23.52
N GLY A 6 20.72 0.22 -24.57
CA GLY A 6 21.16 0.16 -25.97
C GLY A 6 21.06 -1.24 -26.59
N GLN A 7 20.56 -2.24 -25.86
CA GLN A 7 20.40 -3.60 -26.39
C GLN A 7 19.21 -3.74 -27.35
N MET A 8 18.32 -2.76 -27.36
CA MET A 8 17.15 -2.76 -28.23
C MET A 8 17.01 -1.42 -28.94
N GLU A 9 17.14 -1.46 -30.26
CA GLU A 9 16.91 -0.32 -31.14
C GLU A 9 15.40 -0.08 -31.31
N LEU A 10 14.97 1.16 -31.09
CA LEU A 10 13.57 1.56 -31.29
C LEU A 10 13.40 2.19 -32.66
N LYS A 11 12.47 1.66 -33.46
CA LYS A 11 12.17 2.16 -34.81
C LYS A 11 11.03 3.17 -34.75
N VAL A 12 11.37 4.45 -34.65
CA VAL A 12 10.40 5.56 -34.52
C VAL A 12 9.41 5.57 -35.69
N ASP A 13 9.88 5.40 -36.93
CA ASP A 13 9.01 5.36 -38.12
C ASP A 13 7.92 4.28 -38.03
N CYS A 14 8.21 3.14 -37.39
CA CYS A 14 7.21 2.09 -37.17
C CYS A 14 6.13 2.55 -36.20
N ALA A 15 6.51 3.26 -35.13
CA ALA A 15 5.57 3.82 -34.16
C ALA A 15 4.72 4.93 -34.80
N GLU A 16 5.33 5.84 -35.57
CA GLU A 16 4.60 6.89 -36.27
C GLU A 16 3.56 6.33 -37.24
N ARG A 17 3.92 5.32 -38.05
CA ARG A 17 2.96 4.65 -38.94
C ARG A 17 1.82 3.98 -38.18
N ALA A 18 2.08 3.43 -36.99
CA ALA A 18 1.06 2.82 -36.17
C ALA A 18 0.09 3.87 -35.59
N VAL A 19 0.62 4.96 -35.05
CA VAL A 19 -0.19 6.06 -34.47
C VAL A 19 -0.96 6.82 -35.55
N ARG A 20 -0.41 6.95 -36.77
CA ARG A 20 -1.09 7.61 -37.90
C ARG A 20 -2.46 6.99 -38.22
N LYS A 21 -2.60 5.67 -38.11
CA LYS A 21 -3.88 4.98 -38.32
C LYS A 21 -4.96 5.45 -37.34
N ILE A 22 -4.57 5.76 -36.11
CA ILE A 22 -5.46 6.34 -35.10
C ILE A 22 -5.75 7.79 -35.49
N ALA A 23 -4.71 8.57 -35.80
CA ALA A 23 -4.83 9.99 -36.15
C ALA A 23 -5.80 10.24 -37.32
N GLU A 24 -5.72 9.43 -38.38
CA GLU A 24 -6.59 9.50 -39.57
C GLU A 24 -8.07 9.32 -39.22
N SER A 25 -8.38 8.47 -38.23
CA SER A 25 -9.77 8.21 -37.81
C SER A 25 -10.40 9.37 -37.03
N PHE A 26 -9.57 10.30 -36.54
CA PHE A 26 -9.99 11.46 -35.74
C PHE A 26 -9.66 12.80 -36.41
N GLU A 27 -9.18 12.78 -37.66
CA GLU A 27 -8.77 13.98 -38.41
C GLU A 27 -7.69 14.80 -37.68
N LEU A 28 -6.79 14.13 -36.95
CA LEU A 28 -5.70 14.74 -36.20
C LEU A 28 -4.35 14.55 -36.90
N SER A 29 -3.37 15.37 -36.55
CA SER A 29 -1.98 15.04 -36.87
C SER A 29 -1.50 13.83 -36.04
N THR A 30 -0.48 13.13 -36.53
CA THR A 30 0.12 11.98 -35.81
C THR A 30 0.65 12.39 -34.43
N LEU A 31 1.19 13.61 -34.30
CA LEU A 31 1.70 14.13 -33.02
C LEU A 31 0.57 14.43 -32.04
N GLU A 32 -0.53 15.04 -32.49
CA GLU A 32 -1.71 15.30 -31.65
C GLU A 32 -2.34 13.99 -31.16
N ALA A 33 -2.44 12.99 -32.03
CA ALA A 33 -2.93 11.67 -31.65
C ALA A 33 -2.01 11.00 -30.61
N ALA A 34 -0.68 11.07 -30.79
CA ALA A 34 0.29 10.56 -29.81
C ALA A 34 0.14 11.24 -28.44
N LEU A 35 0.01 12.58 -28.44
CA LEU A 35 -0.23 13.34 -27.22
C LEU A 35 -1.57 12.97 -26.56
N GLY A 36 -2.62 12.76 -27.37
CA GLY A 36 -3.92 12.28 -26.91
C GLY A 36 -3.84 10.91 -26.22
N ILE A 37 -3.08 9.97 -26.77
CA ILE A 37 -2.83 8.66 -26.17
C ILE A 37 -2.17 8.80 -24.79
N ILE A 38 -1.14 9.64 -24.68
CA ILE A 38 -0.45 9.89 -23.39
C ILE A 38 -1.40 10.53 -22.38
N ARG A 39 -2.20 11.51 -22.80
CA ARG A 39 -3.20 12.16 -21.93
C ARG A 39 -4.25 11.17 -21.44
N LEU A 40 -4.74 10.29 -22.32
CA LEU A 40 -5.71 9.26 -21.94
C LEU A 40 -5.10 8.25 -20.94
N ALA A 41 -3.86 7.82 -21.18
CA ALA A 41 -3.13 6.98 -20.23
C ALA A 41 -2.98 7.66 -18.86
N ASN A 42 -2.60 8.94 -18.84
CA ASN A 42 -2.50 9.72 -17.61
C ASN A 42 -3.85 9.86 -16.89
N ALA A 43 -4.93 10.15 -17.61
CA ALA A 43 -6.27 10.26 -17.03
C ALA A 43 -6.70 8.93 -16.36
N ASN A 44 -6.44 7.79 -17.01
CA ASN A 44 -6.72 6.48 -16.43
C ASN A 44 -5.90 6.21 -15.16
N MET A 45 -4.61 6.57 -15.17
CA MET A 45 -3.74 6.43 -13.99
C MET A 45 -4.15 7.39 -12.86
N GLN A 46 -4.57 8.61 -13.19
CA GLN A 46 -5.09 9.57 -12.22
C GLN A 46 -6.34 9.01 -11.53
N ALA A 47 -7.32 8.51 -12.28
CA ALA A 47 -8.52 7.90 -11.70
C ALA A 47 -8.18 6.71 -10.78
N ALA A 48 -7.18 5.90 -11.15
CA ALA A 48 -6.71 4.82 -10.29
C ALA A 48 -6.06 5.33 -8.99
N LEU A 49 -5.30 6.43 -9.05
CA LEU A 49 -4.71 7.07 -7.87
C LEU A 49 -5.78 7.68 -6.96
N GLU A 50 -6.79 8.36 -7.51
CA GLU A 50 -7.93 8.92 -6.76
C GLU A 50 -8.72 7.81 -6.04
N ARG A 51 -8.93 6.68 -6.71
CA ARG A 51 -9.59 5.51 -6.11
C ARG A 51 -8.85 4.90 -4.91
N VAL A 52 -7.51 4.89 -4.93
CA VAL A 52 -6.72 4.35 -3.82
C VAL A 52 -6.40 5.39 -2.74
N SER A 53 -6.75 6.66 -2.96
CA SER A 53 -6.49 7.77 -2.05
C SER A 53 -7.76 8.49 -1.60
N ILE A 54 -8.33 9.37 -2.43
CA ILE A 54 -9.49 10.20 -2.14
C ILE A 54 -10.71 9.36 -1.75
N GLU A 55 -11.01 8.29 -2.50
CA GLU A 55 -12.14 7.40 -2.16
C GLU A 55 -11.93 6.62 -0.84
N ARG A 56 -10.71 6.62 -0.30
CA ARG A 56 -10.37 6.05 1.01
C ARG A 56 -10.18 7.13 2.10
N GLY A 57 -10.58 8.37 1.82
CA GLY A 57 -10.50 9.49 2.76
C GLY A 57 -9.11 10.13 2.90
N TYR A 58 -8.17 9.86 1.98
CA TYR A 58 -6.84 10.48 2.00
C TYR A 58 -6.77 11.69 1.07
N ASP A 59 -6.15 12.77 1.52
CA ASP A 59 -5.81 13.93 0.69
C ASP A 59 -4.45 13.72 0.00
N PRO A 60 -4.38 13.54 -1.34
CA PRO A 60 -3.12 13.30 -2.05
C PRO A 60 -2.06 14.39 -1.86
N ARG A 61 -2.48 15.62 -1.53
CA ARG A 61 -1.59 16.78 -1.33
C ARG A 61 -0.64 16.60 -0.15
N GLU A 62 -0.99 15.73 0.79
CA GLU A 62 -0.19 15.41 1.97
C GLU A 62 0.88 14.34 1.70
N PHE A 63 0.90 13.76 0.50
CA PHE A 63 1.78 12.64 0.14
C PHE A 63 2.81 13.02 -0.92
N ALA A 64 3.85 12.18 -1.02
CA ALA A 64 4.78 12.16 -2.14
C ALA A 64 4.44 10.99 -3.07
N LEU A 65 4.47 11.21 -4.37
CA LEU A 65 4.28 10.15 -5.36
C LEU A 65 5.60 9.39 -5.56
N VAL A 66 5.63 8.11 -5.26
CA VAL A 66 6.77 7.24 -5.62
C VAL A 66 6.54 6.68 -7.02
N ALA A 67 7.27 7.20 -8.01
CA ALA A 67 7.14 6.81 -9.41
C ALA A 67 8.15 5.70 -9.75
N SER A 68 7.74 4.45 -9.53
CA SER A 68 8.52 3.25 -9.84
C SER A 68 7.99 2.49 -11.07
N GLY A 69 8.64 1.38 -11.43
CA GLY A 69 8.38 0.63 -12.66
C GLY A 69 9.13 1.21 -13.86
N GLY A 70 9.10 0.50 -14.99
CA GLY A 70 9.83 0.90 -16.20
C GLY A 70 9.34 2.20 -16.82
N ALA A 71 8.03 2.48 -16.72
CA ALA A 71 7.40 3.66 -17.31
C ALA A 71 6.96 4.71 -16.26
N GLY A 72 6.98 4.40 -14.96
CA GLY A 72 6.38 5.27 -13.94
C GLY A 72 6.95 6.69 -13.93
N ALA A 73 8.27 6.82 -14.09
CA ALA A 73 8.93 8.13 -14.14
C ALA A 73 8.50 8.99 -15.34
N LEU A 74 8.01 8.39 -16.43
CA LEU A 74 7.53 9.12 -17.61
C LEU A 74 6.25 9.90 -17.29
N HIS A 75 5.43 9.39 -16.37
CA HIS A 75 4.12 9.94 -16.04
C HIS A 75 4.08 10.66 -14.69
N GLY A 76 5.00 10.34 -13.78
CA GLY A 76 4.95 10.75 -12.38
C GLY A 76 4.84 12.26 -12.16
N ALA A 77 5.59 13.08 -12.90
CA ALA A 77 5.53 14.54 -12.76
C ALA A 77 4.17 15.12 -13.17
N THR A 78 3.56 14.59 -14.22
CA THR A 78 2.23 15.03 -14.68
C THR A 78 1.15 14.60 -13.70
N LEU A 79 1.15 13.32 -13.32
CA LEU A 79 0.17 12.79 -12.36
C LEU A 79 0.23 13.51 -11.00
N ALA A 80 1.44 13.78 -10.50
CA ALA A 80 1.61 14.53 -9.26
C ALA A 80 1.10 15.97 -9.37
N ARG A 81 1.28 16.62 -10.52
CA ARG A 81 0.74 17.97 -10.75
C ARG A 81 -0.79 17.94 -10.76
N ASP A 82 -1.38 16.99 -11.46
CA ASP A 82 -2.84 16.86 -11.61
C ASP A 82 -3.52 16.56 -10.27
N LEU A 83 -2.83 15.85 -9.37
CA LEU A 83 -3.27 15.56 -8.00
C LEU A 83 -2.76 16.56 -6.95
N HIS A 84 -2.15 17.69 -7.37
CA HIS A 84 -1.61 18.72 -6.50
C HIS A 84 -0.59 18.24 -5.44
N MET A 85 0.10 17.14 -5.73
CA MET A 85 1.16 16.60 -4.87
C MET A 85 2.42 17.45 -4.99
N ARG A 86 3.09 17.70 -3.87
CA ARG A 86 4.27 18.60 -3.83
C ARG A 86 5.58 17.91 -4.20
N LYS A 87 5.61 16.58 -4.25
CA LYS A 87 6.85 15.80 -4.39
C LYS A 87 6.64 14.53 -5.20
N VAL A 88 7.56 14.30 -6.14
CA VAL A 88 7.74 13.02 -6.82
C VAL A 88 9.08 12.43 -6.42
N ILE A 89 9.10 11.16 -6.07
CA ILE A 89 10.30 10.39 -5.77
C ILE A 89 10.45 9.34 -6.86
N VAL A 90 11.52 9.45 -7.65
CA VAL A 90 11.92 8.40 -8.60
C VAL A 90 13.06 7.62 -7.96
N PRO A 91 12.86 6.33 -7.62
CA PRO A 91 13.94 5.49 -7.10
C PRO A 91 15.06 5.34 -8.12
N ARG A 92 16.30 5.10 -7.67
CA ARG A 92 17.49 4.96 -8.55
C ARG A 92 17.31 3.93 -9.67
N ALA A 93 16.68 2.80 -9.35
CA ALA A 93 16.39 1.73 -10.29
C ALA A 93 14.86 1.52 -10.34
N PRO A 94 14.11 2.46 -10.92
CA PRO A 94 12.65 2.45 -10.82
C PRO A 94 12.07 1.18 -11.47
N GLY A 95 12.65 0.73 -12.58
CA GLY A 95 12.28 -0.53 -13.25
C GLY A 95 12.52 -1.81 -12.43
N GLN A 96 13.34 -1.76 -11.37
CA GLN A 96 13.67 -2.91 -10.51
C GLN A 96 13.11 -2.77 -9.10
N PHE A 97 12.29 -1.73 -8.85
CA PHE A 97 11.88 -1.36 -7.51
C PHE A 97 11.07 -2.44 -6.78
N SER A 98 10.30 -3.26 -7.51
CA SER A 98 9.58 -4.39 -6.92
C SER A 98 10.51 -5.48 -6.39
N ALA A 99 11.55 -5.84 -7.15
CA ALA A 99 12.57 -6.79 -6.70
C ALA A 99 13.34 -6.23 -5.49
N TRP A 100 13.59 -4.92 -5.49
CA TRP A 100 14.16 -4.24 -4.33
C TRP A 100 13.25 -4.32 -3.10
N GLY A 101 11.94 -4.13 -3.26
CA GLY A 101 10.96 -4.30 -2.19
C GLY A 101 11.01 -5.70 -1.55
N MET A 102 11.18 -6.75 -2.36
CA MET A 102 11.32 -8.12 -1.86
C MET A 102 12.56 -8.28 -0.96
N LEU A 103 13.71 -7.73 -1.35
CA LEU A 103 14.95 -7.79 -0.56
C LEU A 103 14.87 -7.01 0.76
N MET A 104 13.96 -6.03 0.85
CA MET A 104 13.81 -5.16 2.02
C MET A 104 12.69 -5.60 2.97
N THR A 105 11.97 -6.66 2.64
CA THR A 105 10.80 -7.14 3.39
C THR A 105 11.20 -8.15 4.45
N ASN A 106 10.58 -8.06 5.62
CA ASN A 106 10.71 -9.08 6.68
C ASN A 106 9.85 -10.30 6.34
N LEU A 107 10.19 -11.48 6.86
CA LEU A 107 9.30 -12.64 6.73
C LEU A 107 7.97 -12.34 7.42
N ARG A 108 6.87 -12.77 6.80
CA ARG A 108 5.51 -12.48 7.26
C ARG A 108 4.66 -13.74 7.13
N HIS A 109 3.96 -14.08 8.20
CA HIS A 109 2.95 -15.13 8.25
C HIS A 109 1.66 -14.56 8.85
N ASP A 110 0.53 -14.71 8.16
CA ASP A 110 -0.78 -14.22 8.60
C ASP A 110 -1.62 -15.39 9.12
N PHE A 111 -2.14 -15.26 10.35
CA PHE A 111 -2.98 -16.25 11.00
C PHE A 111 -4.35 -15.64 11.29
N ILE A 112 -5.38 -16.11 10.59
CA ILE A 112 -6.75 -15.57 10.69
C ILE A 112 -7.67 -16.66 11.21
N ARG A 113 -8.47 -16.34 12.23
CA ARG A 113 -9.52 -17.22 12.75
C ARG A 113 -10.85 -16.48 12.85
N THR A 114 -11.84 -16.99 12.15
CA THR A 114 -13.21 -16.46 12.19
C THR A 114 -13.91 -16.94 13.45
N ARG A 115 -14.41 -16.00 14.25
CA ARG A 115 -15.25 -16.26 15.42
C ARG A 115 -16.15 -15.04 15.63
N LEU A 116 -17.42 -15.20 15.30
CA LEU A 116 -18.42 -14.15 15.47
C LEU A 116 -18.77 -14.02 16.95
N MET A 117 -18.49 -12.86 17.55
CA MET A 117 -18.83 -12.59 18.95
C MET A 117 -18.90 -11.09 19.24
N SER A 118 -19.55 -10.71 20.34
CA SER A 118 -19.62 -9.30 20.74
C SER A 118 -18.23 -8.77 21.14
N CYS A 119 -17.91 -7.55 20.71
CA CYS A 119 -16.70 -6.84 21.14
C CYS A 119 -17.07 -5.96 22.35
N ASN A 120 -16.98 -6.52 23.56
CA ASN A 120 -17.28 -5.78 24.79
C ASN A 120 -16.40 -6.27 25.96
N VAL A 121 -16.50 -5.58 27.09
CA VAL A 121 -15.67 -5.88 28.27
C VAL A 121 -15.88 -7.30 28.81
N SER A 122 -17.07 -7.88 28.66
CA SER A 122 -17.31 -9.25 29.17
C SER A 122 -16.65 -10.33 28.31
N THR A 123 -16.29 -10.04 27.06
CA THR A 123 -15.59 -10.97 26.17
C THR A 123 -14.07 -10.84 26.18
N LEU A 124 -13.52 -9.96 27.03
CA LEU A 124 -12.08 -9.65 27.08
C LEU A 124 -11.21 -10.91 27.29
N ALA A 125 -11.63 -11.80 28.18
CA ALA A 125 -10.90 -13.04 28.46
C ALA A 125 -10.88 -13.99 27.25
N GLU A 126 -11.99 -14.08 26.52
CA GLU A 126 -12.08 -14.88 25.30
C GLU A 126 -11.23 -14.30 24.17
N ILE A 127 -11.20 -12.96 24.05
CA ILE A 127 -10.35 -12.25 23.08
C ILE A 127 -8.88 -12.53 23.36
N ALA A 128 -8.46 -12.42 24.63
CA ALA A 128 -7.09 -12.68 25.05
C ALA A 128 -6.68 -14.14 24.80
N ALA A 129 -7.55 -15.10 25.09
CA ALA A 129 -7.32 -16.51 24.79
C ALA A 129 -7.14 -16.76 23.28
N ALA A 130 -8.01 -16.19 22.45
CA ALA A 130 -7.93 -16.34 20.99
C ALA A 130 -6.63 -15.78 20.41
N PHE A 131 -6.16 -14.62 20.90
CA PHE A 131 -4.86 -14.08 20.50
C PHE A 131 -3.69 -14.96 20.97
N SER A 132 -3.72 -15.43 22.22
CA SER A 132 -2.67 -16.30 22.75
C SER A 132 -2.53 -17.59 21.93
N GLU A 133 -3.63 -18.18 21.47
CA GLU A 133 -3.59 -19.37 20.61
C GLU A 133 -2.95 -19.07 19.25
N LEU A 134 -3.37 -17.98 18.59
CA LEU A 134 -2.82 -17.58 17.29
C LEU A 134 -1.34 -17.17 17.37
N GLU A 135 -0.92 -16.58 18.48
CA GLU A 135 0.48 -16.22 18.71
C GLU A 135 1.37 -17.44 18.91
N GLU A 136 0.90 -18.46 19.64
CA GLU A 136 1.67 -19.71 19.73
C GLU A 136 1.71 -20.43 18.39
N GLU A 137 0.64 -20.35 17.58
CA GLU A 137 0.65 -20.87 16.21
C GLU A 137 1.68 -20.14 15.33
N ALA A 138 1.76 -18.81 15.46
CA ALA A 138 2.74 -17.99 14.75
C ALA A 138 4.18 -18.35 15.16
N ARG A 139 4.45 -18.40 16.48
CA ARG A 139 5.76 -18.79 17.01
C ARG A 139 6.11 -20.24 16.64
N GLY A 140 5.14 -21.13 16.66
CA GLY A 140 5.28 -22.53 16.24
C GLY A 140 5.65 -22.66 14.77
N THR A 141 5.11 -21.81 13.89
CA THR A 141 5.47 -21.76 12.47
C THR A 141 6.92 -21.37 12.26
N PHE A 142 7.36 -20.25 12.85
CA PHE A 142 8.77 -19.84 12.78
C PHE A 142 9.73 -20.88 13.38
N ARG A 143 9.31 -21.56 14.47
CA ARG A 143 10.09 -22.65 15.07
C ARG A 143 10.28 -23.83 14.10
N ARG A 144 9.21 -24.23 13.38
CA ARG A 144 9.29 -25.29 12.34
C ARG A 144 10.19 -24.89 11.17
N GLU A 145 10.23 -23.61 10.84
CA GLU A 145 11.10 -23.04 9.80
C GLU A 145 12.55 -22.85 10.27
N SER A 146 12.87 -23.24 11.52
CA SER A 146 14.19 -23.01 12.14
C SER A 146 14.59 -21.53 12.18
N PHE A 147 13.62 -20.62 12.27
CA PHE A 147 13.86 -19.19 12.36
C PHE A 147 14.11 -18.75 13.82
N PRO A 148 15.08 -17.86 14.10
CA PRO A 148 15.38 -17.44 15.47
C PRO A 148 14.23 -16.65 16.11
N LEU A 149 13.64 -17.16 17.19
CA LEU A 149 12.43 -16.59 17.81
C LEU A 149 12.66 -15.24 18.47
N GLU A 150 13.90 -14.91 18.85
CA GLU A 150 14.28 -13.58 19.35
C GLU A 150 14.21 -12.49 18.27
N ARG A 151 14.15 -12.89 16.99
CA ARG A 151 13.94 -12.01 15.83
C ARG A 151 12.49 -11.97 15.40
N VAL A 152 11.59 -12.62 16.14
CA VAL A 152 10.16 -12.69 15.83
C VAL A 152 9.36 -11.76 16.72
N TRP A 153 8.47 -10.98 16.11
CA TRP A 153 7.43 -10.24 16.82
C TRP A 153 6.07 -10.50 16.17
N VAL A 154 5.01 -10.11 16.87
CA VAL A 154 3.64 -10.31 16.41
C VAL A 154 2.89 -8.99 16.46
N GLU A 155 1.96 -8.81 15.53
CA GLU A 155 0.99 -7.73 15.52
C GLU A 155 -0.41 -8.34 15.57
N ARG A 156 -1.32 -7.69 16.28
CA ARG A 156 -2.68 -8.19 16.53
C ARG A 156 -3.68 -7.25 15.90
N PHE A 157 -4.72 -7.83 15.31
CA PHE A 157 -5.84 -7.11 14.73
C PHE A 157 -7.15 -7.85 15.00
N LEU A 158 -8.23 -7.09 15.10
CA LEU A 158 -9.59 -7.60 15.01
C LEU A 158 -10.25 -7.03 13.76
N ASP A 159 -10.91 -7.88 13.00
CA ASP A 159 -11.83 -7.42 11.96
C ASP A 159 -13.19 -7.18 12.63
N LEU A 160 -13.54 -5.91 12.80
CA LEU A 160 -14.71 -5.45 13.57
C LEU A 160 -15.77 -4.87 12.65
N ARG A 161 -17.04 -4.92 13.08
CA ARG A 161 -18.15 -4.24 12.39
C ARG A 161 -19.23 -3.84 13.38
N TYR A 162 -20.09 -2.91 13.00
CA TYR A 162 -21.34 -2.72 13.71
C TYR A 162 -22.26 -3.92 13.46
N LYS A 163 -23.03 -4.31 14.48
CA LYS A 163 -23.94 -5.43 14.41
C LYS A 163 -24.93 -5.25 13.24
N GLY A 164 -25.05 -6.28 12.40
CA GLY A 164 -25.92 -6.26 11.22
C GLY A 164 -25.28 -5.71 9.94
N GLN A 165 -24.08 -5.14 10.01
CA GLN A 165 -23.32 -4.78 8.81
C GLN A 165 -22.69 -6.01 8.15
N GLU A 166 -22.42 -5.91 6.84
CA GLU A 166 -21.72 -6.96 6.10
C GLU A 166 -20.19 -6.82 6.19
N HIS A 167 -19.67 -5.61 5.94
CA HIS A 167 -18.24 -5.34 5.86
C HIS A 167 -17.58 -5.12 7.22
N THR A 168 -16.28 -5.41 7.29
CA THR A 168 -15.47 -5.25 8.50
C THR A 168 -14.37 -4.22 8.31
N VAL A 169 -13.95 -3.61 9.41
CA VAL A 169 -12.82 -2.70 9.51
C VAL A 169 -11.76 -3.37 10.39
N ARG A 170 -10.57 -3.54 9.81
CA ARG A 170 -9.41 -4.10 10.53
C ARG A 170 -8.89 -3.07 11.53
N THR A 171 -8.99 -3.41 12.81
CA THR A 171 -8.62 -2.53 13.92
C THR A 171 -7.41 -3.10 14.66
N PRO A 172 -6.30 -2.36 14.80
CA PRO A 172 -5.11 -2.84 15.51
C PRO A 172 -5.39 -2.97 17.02
N VAL A 173 -4.83 -4.03 17.62
CA VAL A 173 -4.95 -4.30 19.05
C VAL A 173 -3.56 -4.26 19.69
N HIS A 174 -3.29 -3.23 20.49
CA HIS A 174 -2.04 -3.17 21.25
C HIS A 174 -2.05 -4.15 22.43
N GLU A 175 -0.87 -4.59 22.88
CA GLU A 175 -0.76 -5.57 23.97
C GLU A 175 -1.41 -5.09 25.28
N ASP A 176 -1.40 -3.78 25.52
CA ASP A 176 -1.98 -3.16 26.71
C ASP A 176 -3.51 -3.07 26.67
N VAL A 177 -4.12 -3.22 25.48
CA VAL A 177 -5.59 -3.17 25.27
C VAL A 177 -6.31 -4.21 26.10
N LEU A 178 -5.67 -5.34 26.35
CA LEU A 178 -6.28 -6.47 27.05
C LEU A 178 -6.09 -6.42 28.57
N LYS A 179 -5.43 -5.40 29.11
CA LYS A 179 -5.03 -5.34 30.54
C LYS A 179 -6.03 -4.65 31.44
N ASN A 180 -6.83 -3.70 30.94
CA ASN A 180 -7.86 -3.03 31.73
C ASN A 180 -8.98 -2.42 30.84
N ARG A 181 -10.10 -2.06 31.48
CA ARG A 181 -11.30 -1.55 30.82
C ARG A 181 -11.07 -0.28 29.98
N ASN A 182 -10.30 0.68 30.48
CA ASN A 182 -10.05 1.95 29.77
C ASN A 182 -9.34 1.72 28.44
N GLN A 183 -8.42 0.75 28.39
CA GLN A 183 -7.72 0.41 27.16
C GLN A 183 -8.60 -0.32 26.14
N PHE A 184 -9.62 -1.05 26.61
CA PHE A 184 -10.64 -1.63 25.74
C PHE A 184 -11.53 -0.57 25.10
N ASP A 185 -11.91 0.48 25.85
CA ASP A 185 -12.68 1.59 25.30
C ASP A 185 -11.89 2.34 24.19
N HIS A 186 -10.55 2.45 24.31
CA HIS A 186 -9.70 2.98 23.25
C HIS A 186 -9.70 2.13 21.97
N LEU A 187 -9.81 0.80 22.07
CA LEU A 187 -9.94 -0.08 20.91
C LEU A 187 -11.24 0.19 20.15
N ILE A 188 -12.34 0.33 20.89
CA ILE A 188 -13.66 0.62 20.31
C ILE A 188 -13.67 2.00 19.65
N GLU A 189 -13.12 3.02 20.31
CA GLU A 189 -12.96 4.34 19.71
C GLU A 189 -12.08 4.27 18.45
N LYS A 190 -11.01 3.48 18.47
CA LYS A 190 -10.15 3.33 17.29
C LYS A 190 -10.90 2.70 16.11
N PHE A 191 -11.79 1.74 16.38
CA PHE A 191 -12.68 1.19 15.37
C PHE A 191 -13.62 2.27 14.82
N HIS A 192 -14.23 3.10 15.67
CA HIS A 192 -15.11 4.18 15.23
C HIS A 192 -14.39 5.18 14.31
N GLU A 193 -13.17 5.60 14.68
CA GLU A 193 -12.33 6.47 13.85
C GLU A 193 -12.05 5.85 12.47
N LEU A 194 -11.60 4.59 12.44
CA LEU A 194 -11.24 3.91 11.20
C LEU A 194 -12.47 3.64 10.31
N HIS A 195 -13.61 3.30 10.93
CA HIS A 195 -14.87 3.14 10.22
C HIS A 195 -15.35 4.47 9.63
N GLU A 196 -15.31 5.55 10.41
CA GLU A 196 -15.68 6.89 9.94
C GLU A 196 -14.75 7.37 8.82
N GLN A 197 -13.44 7.10 8.92
CA GLN A 197 -12.51 7.40 7.84
C GLN A 197 -12.85 6.61 6.54
N ALA A 198 -13.28 5.35 6.68
CA ALA A 198 -13.58 4.49 5.53
C ALA A 198 -14.97 4.71 4.92
N TYR A 199 -15.96 5.10 5.73
CA TYR A 199 -17.38 5.13 5.33
C TYR A 199 -18.09 6.46 5.63
N SER A 200 -17.42 7.43 6.24
CA SER A 200 -17.93 8.78 6.57
C SER A 200 -19.07 8.84 7.60
N PHE A 201 -19.27 7.79 8.40
CA PHE A 201 -20.24 7.78 9.48
C PHE A 201 -19.85 6.86 10.65
N ARG A 202 -20.51 7.09 11.80
CA ARG A 202 -20.51 6.22 12.98
C ARG A 202 -21.94 5.76 13.29
N GLN A 203 -22.07 4.64 14.01
CA GLN A 203 -23.34 4.11 14.49
C GLN A 203 -23.25 3.84 15.99
N ASP A 204 -24.38 3.86 16.67
CA ASP A 204 -24.47 3.51 18.10
C ASP A 204 -24.72 2.01 18.31
N ASP A 205 -24.81 1.24 17.21
CA ASP A 205 -25.02 -0.21 17.25
C ASP A 205 -23.85 -0.93 17.95
N PRO A 206 -24.11 -2.06 18.63
CA PRO A 206 -23.04 -2.85 19.25
C PRO A 206 -21.98 -3.30 18.23
N VAL A 207 -20.72 -3.28 18.63
CA VAL A 207 -19.61 -3.79 17.81
C VAL A 207 -19.48 -5.30 17.96
N GLU A 208 -19.27 -5.99 16.83
CA GLU A 208 -19.01 -7.43 16.78
C GLU A 208 -17.65 -7.70 16.14
N ILE A 209 -16.96 -8.70 16.70
CA ILE A 209 -15.75 -9.29 16.13
C ILE A 209 -16.18 -10.34 15.12
N VAL A 210 -15.60 -10.30 13.93
CA VAL A 210 -15.77 -11.34 12.91
C VAL A 210 -14.54 -12.23 12.84
N ASN A 211 -13.34 -11.63 12.78
CA ASN A 211 -12.09 -12.37 12.73
C ASN A 211 -11.08 -11.87 13.77
N PHE A 212 -10.33 -12.81 14.31
CA PHE A 212 -9.06 -12.57 14.99
C PHE A 212 -7.94 -12.72 13.97
N HIS A 213 -7.00 -11.78 13.97
CA HIS A 213 -5.89 -11.80 13.03
C HIS A 213 -4.57 -11.49 13.74
N VAL A 214 -3.61 -12.40 13.64
CA VAL A 214 -2.23 -12.21 14.09
C VAL A 214 -1.31 -12.23 12.88
N VAL A 215 -0.45 -11.23 12.78
CA VAL A 215 0.65 -11.19 11.80
C VAL A 215 1.94 -11.49 12.54
N GLY A 216 2.55 -12.63 12.25
CA GLY A 216 3.88 -13.00 12.72
C GLY A 216 4.95 -12.45 11.78
N TRP A 217 5.90 -11.71 12.32
CA TRP A 217 6.98 -11.10 11.57
C TRP A 217 8.34 -11.64 11.98
N GLY A 218 9.18 -12.01 11.01
CA GLY A 218 10.56 -12.43 11.22
C GLY A 218 11.55 -11.40 10.67
N LYS A 219 12.34 -10.79 11.55
CA LYS A 219 13.30 -9.73 11.16
C LYS A 219 14.41 -10.34 10.34
N VAL A 220 14.57 -9.94 9.07
CA VAL A 220 15.69 -10.37 8.22
C VAL A 220 16.76 -9.28 8.13
N ASP A 221 18.00 -9.68 7.90
CA ASP A 221 19.09 -8.74 7.66
C ASP A 221 18.93 -8.14 6.27
N LYS A 222 18.83 -6.82 6.21
CA LYS A 222 18.57 -6.08 4.98
C LYS A 222 19.88 -5.63 4.36
N PRO A 223 20.00 -5.60 3.03
CA PRO A 223 21.16 -5.02 2.36
C PRO A 223 21.41 -3.58 2.82
N ALA A 224 22.66 -3.26 3.15
CA ALA A 224 23.06 -1.91 3.51
C ALA A 224 23.28 -1.06 2.25
N PHE A 225 22.77 0.17 2.24
CA PHE A 225 22.97 1.11 1.14
C PHE A 225 23.90 2.23 1.58
N LYS A 226 24.91 2.49 0.76
CA LYS A 226 25.75 3.68 0.93
C LYS A 226 25.02 4.89 0.35
N PRO A 227 25.00 6.03 1.06
CA PRO A 227 24.56 7.29 0.47
C PRO A 227 25.32 7.54 -0.83
N LEU A 228 24.61 8.07 -1.83
CA LEU A 228 25.27 8.57 -3.02
C LEU A 228 26.10 9.79 -2.63
N LYS A 229 27.30 9.89 -3.18
CA LYS A 229 28.04 11.16 -3.13
C LYS A 229 27.25 12.18 -3.94
N GLU A 230 27.17 13.41 -3.44
CA GLU A 230 26.57 14.53 -4.17
C GLU A 230 27.48 14.94 -5.33
N GLU A 231 27.51 14.11 -6.37
CA GLU A 231 28.26 14.35 -7.62
C GLU A 231 27.29 14.69 -8.78
N GLY A 232 26.08 15.13 -8.44
CA GLY A 232 25.05 15.53 -9.41
C GLY A 232 25.40 16.82 -10.13
N ARG A 233 24.98 16.91 -11.40
CA ARG A 233 25.00 18.16 -12.18
C ARG A 233 23.88 19.09 -11.69
N SER A 234 24.08 20.41 -11.76
CA SER A 234 22.97 21.35 -11.52
C SER A 234 21.86 21.14 -12.56
N LEU A 235 20.64 21.62 -12.26
CA LEU A 235 19.53 21.55 -13.21
C LEU A 235 19.90 22.20 -14.56
N ASP A 236 20.64 23.30 -14.52
CA ASP A 236 21.15 24.03 -15.67
C ASP A 236 22.20 23.26 -16.49
N GLN A 237 22.81 22.21 -15.91
CA GLN A 237 23.80 21.34 -16.54
C GLN A 237 23.21 19.99 -16.98
N ALA A 238 21.92 19.74 -16.68
CA ALA A 238 21.23 18.49 -16.98
C ALA A 238 20.49 18.53 -18.34
N PHE A 239 20.24 19.73 -18.87
CA PHE A 239 19.60 20.00 -20.16
C PHE A 239 20.56 20.75 -21.08
#